data_AF-A0A9W4LCV5-F1
#
_entry.id   AF-A0A9W4LCV5-F1
#
_cell.length_a   1.000
_cell.length_b   1.000
_cell.length_c   1.000
_cell.angle_alpha   90.00
_cell.angle_beta   90.00
_cell.angle_gamma   90.00
#
_symmetry.space_group_name_H-M   'P 1'
#
loop_
_entity.id
_entity.type
_entity.pdbx_description
1 polymer ?
#
loop_
_entity_poly.entity_id
_entity_poly.type
_entity_poly.pdbx_seq_one_letter_code
_entity_poly.pdbx_strand_id
1 'polypeptide(L)'
;MRLPAPPRSRRRVTPLFALVVPKARSDLTKMIRGTGDVKGPRRPVSGMDNIVSIRTDKPNRLIIGDWLRAYRHGIPFRPCVTSDMINRLQQYSRVGIADGVFHPQCAAQHEPDKVRGRTDVRDGSGLGERLPAPVMEVQAMTMQVLEARRDTSGGYKVDVGRGERIGRVSSEWFSRPADERYLSLSELYESVRERTERSRTRTVESAAIRVEASRSDPERLTLMLPGANAPVAPTHWSFGQLASLVGAPASYLRQLPAPLAAINLQYGLTSHRAEQVKTLEIADGRVELRAATGPDYGRIFDHELVAAVQRIAGNGTGDTRWKVPGVLDWSTGIYHPSVDITQDTTTLYASDRDVFVFLVDDMNPIEAGRLPDGSPDLYFRGFYCWNSEVGAKTLGMASFYLRAVCQNRNLWGVEDFEEITIRHSKYAASRFAHEAAPALTRFANSSPMPFVNGIKAAREKIVAKSDEDRSDFLRKRGFSKAETAKIIETVLADEGRPPESVFDFVQGITAVARDKTHQDARLDLEGRAKKLLDQAR
;
A
#
# COMPACT_ATOMS: atom_id res chain seq x y z
N MET A 1 34.00 31.72 48.79
CA MET A 1 35.43 32.04 48.98
C MET A 1 36.25 31.39 47.86
N ARG A 2 37.32 32.04 47.39
CA ARG A 2 38.43 31.55 46.52
C ARG A 2 38.14 30.53 45.38
N LEU A 3 38.22 31.04 44.14
CA LEU A 3 38.68 30.32 42.93
C LEU A 3 40.21 30.02 43.04
N PRO A 4 40.81 29.04 42.33
CA PRO A 4 41.21 29.15 40.89
C PRO A 4 41.16 27.81 40.08
N ALA A 5 41.54 27.67 38.80
CA ALA A 5 41.39 28.53 37.60
C ALA A 5 41.74 27.72 36.28
N PRO A 6 41.18 28.07 35.10
CA PRO A 6 41.58 27.59 33.76
C PRO A 6 42.53 28.58 33.03
N PRO A 7 43.39 28.15 32.06
CA PRO A 7 43.02 28.02 30.61
C PRO A 7 43.75 26.81 29.95
N ARG A 8 43.94 26.57 28.63
CA ARG A 8 43.89 27.30 27.31
C ARG A 8 43.44 26.30 26.21
N SER A 9 42.82 26.57 25.06
CA SER A 9 42.55 27.74 24.20
C SER A 9 43.58 28.09 23.08
N ARG A 10 43.14 27.95 21.80
CA ARG A 10 43.57 28.59 20.52
C ARG A 10 42.96 27.80 19.33
N ARG A 11 42.65 28.32 18.13
CA ARG A 11 42.04 29.57 17.61
C ARG A 11 42.23 29.55 16.07
N ARG A 12 41.14 29.41 15.28
CA ARG A 12 41.03 29.75 13.82
C ARG A 12 41.91 28.87 12.88
N VAL A 13 41.77 28.82 11.54
CA VAL A 13 41.23 29.77 10.52
C VAL A 13 40.45 29.01 9.40
N THR A 14 39.48 29.68 8.77
CA THR A 14 38.86 29.35 7.45
C THR A 14 39.20 30.47 6.46
N PRO A 15 39.53 30.17 5.18
CA PRO A 15 38.56 30.15 4.06
C PRO A 15 38.76 28.93 3.12
N LEU A 16 38.16 28.70 1.94
CA LEU A 16 36.93 29.10 1.19
C LEU A 16 37.29 29.07 -0.33
N PHE A 17 36.43 28.51 -1.20
CA PHE A 17 36.61 28.32 -2.67
C PHE A 17 37.73 27.35 -3.14
N ALA A 18 37.70 26.69 -4.32
CA ALA A 18 36.59 26.20 -5.17
C ALA A 18 37.08 25.30 -6.36
N LEU A 19 36.11 24.68 -7.06
CA LEU A 19 36.10 24.25 -8.48
C LEU A 19 36.73 22.90 -8.97
N VAL A 20 35.99 22.28 -9.89
CA VAL A 20 36.37 21.31 -10.96
C VAL A 20 36.52 19.81 -10.63
N VAL A 21 36.16 19.00 -11.63
CA VAL A 21 35.76 17.56 -11.72
C VAL A 21 36.06 17.12 -13.19
N PRO A 22 36.15 15.84 -13.64
CA PRO A 22 36.32 14.51 -13.00
C PRO A 22 37.56 13.71 -13.52
N LYS A 23 37.80 12.48 -13.00
CA LYS A 23 37.94 11.29 -13.89
C LYS A 23 37.71 9.93 -13.20
N ALA A 24 37.57 8.90 -14.02
CA ALA A 24 37.09 7.56 -13.68
C ALA A 24 38.08 6.69 -12.88
N ARG A 25 37.56 5.65 -12.21
CA ARG A 25 38.33 4.49 -11.74
C ARG A 25 38.58 3.50 -12.89
N SER A 26 39.75 2.89 -12.90
CA SER A 26 40.10 1.74 -13.73
C SER A 26 40.32 0.48 -12.86
N ASP A 27 40.17 -0.67 -13.50
CA ASP A 27 40.82 -1.96 -13.27
C ASP A 27 41.07 -2.49 -11.84
N LEU A 28 40.59 -3.72 -11.61
CA LEU A 28 41.53 -4.81 -11.40
C LEU A 28 40.96 -6.15 -11.91
N THR A 29 41.69 -6.83 -12.80
CA THR A 29 41.42 -8.23 -13.20
C THR A 29 42.71 -8.87 -13.69
N LYS A 30 43.18 -9.89 -12.96
CA LYS A 30 44.17 -10.95 -13.30
C LYS A 30 45.06 -11.27 -12.09
N MET A 31 44.88 -12.45 -11.51
CA MET A 31 46.01 -13.35 -11.23
C MET A 31 45.51 -14.80 -11.30
N ILE A 32 46.39 -15.74 -11.66
CA ILE A 32 46.03 -17.06 -12.19
C ILE A 32 47.03 -18.11 -11.67
N ARG A 33 46.52 -19.32 -11.39
CA ARG A 33 47.21 -20.60 -11.09
C ARG A 33 47.92 -20.75 -9.74
N GLY A 34 47.55 -21.85 -9.08
CA GLY A 34 48.32 -22.65 -8.12
C GLY A 34 47.69 -24.05 -8.12
N THR A 35 48.48 -25.13 -8.18
CA THR A 35 48.00 -26.49 -8.53
C THR A 35 48.21 -27.51 -7.40
N GLY A 36 47.33 -28.50 -7.32
CA GLY A 36 47.43 -29.65 -6.39
C GLY A 36 46.43 -30.74 -6.77
N ASP A 37 46.92 -31.95 -7.06
CA ASP A 37 46.18 -33.06 -7.68
C ASP A 37 45.91 -34.19 -6.68
N VAL A 38 44.68 -34.70 -6.60
CA VAL A 38 44.35 -36.04 -6.04
C VAL A 38 43.20 -36.63 -6.86
N LYS A 39 43.27 -37.92 -7.22
CA LYS A 39 42.40 -38.54 -8.25
C LYS A 39 41.39 -39.58 -7.72
N GLY A 40 40.11 -39.33 -8.04
CA GLY A 40 39.11 -40.36 -8.38
C GLY A 40 38.27 -40.96 -7.25
N PRO A 41 37.23 -41.78 -7.58
CA PRO A 41 36.72 -42.13 -8.92
C PRO A 41 35.46 -41.33 -9.34
N ARG A 42 34.81 -41.68 -10.47
CA ARG A 42 33.65 -40.97 -11.08
C ARG A 42 32.39 -41.84 -11.18
N ARG A 43 31.20 -41.24 -10.99
CA ARG A 43 29.92 -41.36 -11.77
C ARG A 43 28.69 -41.11 -10.86
N PRO A 44 27.52 -40.73 -11.40
CA PRO A 44 27.22 -40.01 -12.64
C PRO A 44 26.66 -38.59 -12.36
N VAL A 45 26.13 -37.90 -13.38
CA VAL A 45 25.64 -36.50 -13.29
C VAL A 45 24.12 -36.43 -13.17
N SER A 46 23.59 -35.68 -12.21
CA SER A 46 22.22 -35.15 -12.20
C SER A 46 22.28 -33.63 -12.45
N GLY A 47 22.04 -33.19 -13.68
CA GLY A 47 22.21 -31.79 -14.07
C GLY A 47 20.92 -30.98 -13.97
N MET A 48 20.89 -29.95 -13.12
CA MET A 48 19.97 -28.81 -13.28
C MET A 48 20.50 -27.44 -12.81
N ASP A 49 21.71 -27.37 -12.25
CA ASP A 49 22.38 -26.11 -11.89
C ASP A 49 23.11 -25.48 -13.10
N ASN A 50 22.34 -24.91 -14.03
CA ASN A 50 22.87 -24.00 -15.06
C ASN A 50 21.78 -23.07 -15.64
N ILE A 51 20.98 -22.44 -14.77
CA ILE A 51 20.16 -21.29 -15.21
C ILE A 51 21.10 -20.13 -15.53
N VAL A 52 21.07 -19.70 -16.79
CA VAL A 52 21.87 -18.59 -17.32
C VAL A 52 21.71 -17.34 -16.44
N SER A 53 22.81 -16.64 -16.17
CA SER A 53 22.81 -15.36 -15.45
C SER A 53 22.25 -14.23 -16.32
N ILE A 54 20.94 -14.24 -16.51
CA ILE A 54 20.21 -13.21 -17.26
C ILE A 54 20.34 -11.87 -16.52
N ARG A 55 21.07 -10.92 -17.11
CA ARG A 55 21.09 -9.53 -16.66
C ARG A 55 19.86 -8.77 -17.18
N THR A 56 18.71 -8.99 -16.53
CA THR A 56 17.55 -8.08 -16.63
C THR A 56 17.61 -7.01 -15.54
N ASP A 57 17.15 -5.81 -15.87
CA ASP A 57 17.03 -4.72 -14.91
C ASP A 57 16.09 -5.04 -13.74
N LYS A 58 16.33 -4.36 -12.61
CA LYS A 58 15.71 -4.67 -11.31
C LYS A 58 14.17 -4.80 -11.30
N PRO A 59 13.35 -3.98 -11.99
CA PRO A 59 11.88 -4.17 -11.97
C PRO A 59 11.44 -5.55 -12.45
N ASN A 60 12.06 -6.09 -13.51
CA ASN A 60 11.75 -7.42 -14.03
C ASN A 60 12.19 -8.55 -13.08
N ARG A 61 13.13 -8.26 -12.17
CA ARG A 61 13.63 -9.22 -11.19
C ARG A 61 12.67 -9.50 -10.04
N LEU A 62 11.73 -8.58 -9.75
CA LEU A 62 10.55 -8.91 -8.94
C LEU A 62 9.62 -9.81 -9.75
N ILE A 63 9.15 -9.36 -10.91
CA ILE A 63 8.14 -10.07 -11.72
C ILE A 63 8.50 -11.55 -11.96
N ILE A 64 9.76 -11.85 -12.31
CA ILE A 64 10.23 -13.24 -12.49
C ILE A 64 10.42 -13.98 -11.15
N GLY A 65 10.94 -13.31 -10.12
CA GLY A 65 11.10 -13.89 -8.78
C GLY A 65 9.79 -14.15 -8.04
N ASP A 66 8.72 -13.46 -8.43
CA ASP A 66 7.36 -13.60 -7.89
C ASP A 66 6.59 -14.67 -8.67
N TRP A 67 6.76 -14.74 -10.00
CA TRP A 67 6.29 -15.86 -10.84
C TRP A 67 6.86 -17.21 -10.38
N LEU A 68 8.19 -17.29 -10.17
CA LEU A 68 8.86 -18.50 -9.67
C LEU A 68 8.41 -18.92 -8.26
N ARG A 69 7.96 -17.96 -7.43
CA ARG A 69 7.41 -18.25 -6.09
C ARG A 69 5.95 -18.68 -6.16
N ALA A 70 5.11 -18.02 -6.95
CA ALA A 70 3.73 -18.44 -7.17
C ALA A 70 3.65 -19.88 -7.72
N TYR A 71 4.52 -20.22 -8.69
CA TYR A 71 4.63 -21.58 -9.23
C TYR A 71 5.04 -22.61 -8.17
N ARG A 72 6.00 -22.27 -7.29
CA ARG A 72 6.41 -23.15 -6.16
C ARG A 72 5.30 -23.39 -5.12
N HIS A 73 4.31 -22.49 -5.03
CA HIS A 73 3.19 -22.60 -4.10
C HIS A 73 1.87 -23.01 -4.77
N GLY A 74 1.87 -23.38 -6.05
CA GLY A 74 0.68 -23.85 -6.78
C GLY A 74 -0.38 -22.78 -7.04
N ILE A 75 -0.05 -21.49 -6.88
CA ILE A 75 -1.00 -20.38 -7.01
C ILE A 75 -1.22 -20.07 -8.49
N PRO A 76 -2.47 -20.02 -8.99
CA PRO A 76 -2.78 -19.74 -10.41
C PRO A 76 -2.48 -18.28 -10.77
N PHE A 77 -1.23 -18.03 -11.21
CA PHE A 77 -0.71 -16.69 -11.47
C PHE A 77 -0.77 -16.31 -12.95
N ARG A 78 -1.60 -15.32 -13.30
CA ARG A 78 -1.51 -14.59 -14.58
C ARG A 78 -0.69 -13.31 -14.37
N PRO A 79 0.51 -13.17 -14.96
CA PRO A 79 1.27 -11.93 -14.85
C PRO A 79 0.54 -10.75 -15.51
N CYS A 80 0.68 -9.56 -14.92
CA CYS A 80 0.29 -8.31 -15.59
C CYS A 80 1.30 -7.97 -16.69
N VAL A 81 1.20 -8.65 -17.84
CA VAL A 81 2.06 -8.43 -19.00
C VAL A 81 1.54 -7.23 -19.80
N THR A 82 2.30 -6.14 -19.86
CA THR A 82 2.02 -5.04 -20.79
C THR A 82 2.28 -5.47 -22.24
N SER A 83 1.64 -4.84 -23.22
CA SER A 83 1.79 -5.19 -24.64
C SER A 83 3.26 -5.17 -25.11
N ASP A 84 4.06 -4.23 -24.60
CA ASP A 84 5.49 -4.14 -24.87
C ASP A 84 6.29 -5.34 -24.30
N MET A 85 5.84 -5.91 -23.18
CA MET A 85 6.41 -7.11 -22.58
C MET A 85 5.99 -8.39 -23.33
N ILE A 86 4.80 -8.43 -23.95
CA ILE A 86 4.40 -9.50 -24.88
C ILE A 86 5.31 -9.50 -26.12
N ASN A 87 5.52 -8.33 -26.74
CA ASN A 87 6.37 -8.19 -27.92
C ASN A 87 7.81 -8.65 -27.66
N ARG A 88 8.36 -8.33 -26.49
CA ARG A 88 9.70 -8.81 -26.07
C ARG A 88 9.73 -10.32 -25.83
N LEU A 89 8.69 -10.92 -25.21
CA LEU A 89 8.60 -12.37 -25.05
C LEU A 89 8.51 -13.12 -26.40
N GLN A 90 7.80 -12.56 -27.38
CA GLN A 90 7.70 -13.14 -28.72
C GLN A 90 9.06 -13.16 -29.48
N GLN A 91 9.99 -12.24 -29.19
CA GLN A 91 11.35 -12.32 -29.74
C GLN A 91 12.16 -13.52 -29.22
N TYR A 92 11.90 -13.98 -27.99
CA TYR A 92 12.60 -15.13 -27.40
C TYR A 92 11.99 -16.49 -27.78
N SER A 93 10.75 -16.53 -28.27
CA SER A 93 10.08 -17.77 -28.71
C SER A 93 10.74 -18.47 -29.91
N ARG A 94 11.71 -17.83 -30.58
CA ARG A 94 12.52 -18.45 -31.65
C ARG A 94 13.65 -19.37 -31.15
N VAL A 95 13.80 -19.57 -29.83
CA VAL A 95 14.81 -20.48 -29.26
C VAL A 95 14.17 -21.69 -28.57
N GLY A 96 13.63 -22.59 -29.40
CA GLY A 96 13.58 -24.04 -29.14
C GLY A 96 12.95 -24.54 -27.82
N ILE A 97 11.62 -24.51 -27.73
CA ILE A 97 10.86 -25.57 -27.04
C ILE A 97 9.79 -26.05 -28.03
N ALA A 98 9.71 -27.36 -28.26
CA ALA A 98 8.74 -27.97 -29.17
C ALA A 98 7.54 -28.57 -28.41
N ASP A 99 6.46 -28.77 -29.16
CA ASP A 99 5.34 -29.69 -28.90
C ASP A 99 4.54 -29.51 -27.59
N GLY A 100 3.53 -28.64 -27.70
CA GLY A 100 2.40 -28.55 -26.77
C GLY A 100 1.11 -28.19 -27.53
N VAL A 101 0.49 -29.17 -28.20
CA VAL A 101 -0.64 -28.95 -29.12
C VAL A 101 -1.90 -28.51 -28.37
N PHE A 102 -2.32 -27.26 -28.57
CA PHE A 102 -3.66 -26.80 -28.24
C PHE A 102 -4.59 -26.98 -29.45
N HIS A 103 -5.55 -27.90 -29.34
CA HIS A 103 -6.53 -28.17 -30.39
C HIS A 103 -7.84 -27.39 -30.13
N PRO A 104 -8.31 -26.52 -31.04
CA PRO A 104 -9.50 -25.71 -30.83
C PRO A 104 -10.76 -26.41 -31.38
N GLN A 105 -11.56 -27.04 -30.52
CA GLN A 105 -12.89 -27.55 -30.89
C GLN A 105 -13.88 -27.41 -29.72
N CYS A 106 -14.83 -26.47 -29.87
CA CYS A 106 -16.27 -26.75 -30.00
C CYS A 106 -17.08 -25.45 -29.88
N ALA A 107 -17.78 -25.09 -30.97
CA ALA A 107 -18.83 -24.07 -30.95
C ALA A 107 -20.01 -24.60 -31.77
N ALA A 108 -21.14 -24.88 -31.11
CA ALA A 108 -22.43 -25.15 -31.76
C ALA A 108 -23.59 -24.99 -30.77
N GLN A 109 -24.50 -24.08 -31.12
CA GLN A 109 -25.97 -24.22 -31.05
C GLN A 109 -26.64 -24.66 -29.73
N HIS A 110 -27.44 -23.76 -29.15
CA HIS A 110 -28.89 -23.98 -29.04
C HIS A 110 -29.68 -22.68 -28.76
N GLU A 111 -30.45 -22.22 -29.76
CA GLU A 111 -31.77 -21.59 -29.57
C GLU A 111 -32.82 -22.72 -29.40
N PRO A 112 -34.00 -22.53 -28.76
CA PRO A 112 -35.01 -21.49 -29.08
C PRO A 112 -35.66 -20.85 -27.82
N ASP A 113 -36.79 -20.11 -27.80
CA ASP A 113 -37.79 -19.77 -28.83
C ASP A 113 -38.48 -18.40 -28.54
N LYS A 114 -39.32 -17.90 -29.46
CA LYS A 114 -40.08 -16.65 -29.33
C LYS A 114 -41.54 -16.88 -28.92
N VAL A 115 -42.03 -16.12 -27.94
CA VAL A 115 -43.47 -15.92 -27.70
C VAL A 115 -43.79 -14.42 -27.73
N ARG A 116 -44.87 -14.05 -28.41
CA ARG A 116 -45.38 -12.67 -28.50
C ARG A 116 -46.41 -12.40 -27.40
N GLY A 117 -46.31 -11.25 -26.75
CA GLY A 117 -47.41 -10.62 -26.01
C GLY A 117 -47.55 -9.17 -26.45
N ARG A 118 -48.76 -8.73 -26.82
CA ARG A 118 -49.02 -7.37 -27.32
C ARG A 118 -50.42 -6.92 -26.91
N THR A 119 -50.51 -5.83 -26.15
CA THR A 119 -51.75 -5.08 -25.90
C THR A 119 -51.42 -3.60 -25.73
N ASP A 120 -51.85 -2.79 -26.70
CA ASP A 120 -51.95 -1.33 -26.60
C ASP A 120 -53.26 -0.95 -25.90
N VAL A 121 -53.29 0.09 -25.04
CA VAL A 121 -54.44 1.00 -24.76
C VAL A 121 -53.86 2.36 -24.29
N ARG A 122 -54.61 3.46 -24.52
CA ARG A 122 -54.24 4.85 -24.21
C ARG A 122 -55.19 5.52 -23.20
N ASP A 123 -54.87 6.78 -22.88
CA ASP A 123 -55.74 7.84 -22.36
C ASP A 123 -56.19 7.69 -20.88
N GLY A 124 -56.46 8.76 -20.12
CA GLY A 124 -56.29 10.20 -20.39
C GLY A 124 -57.06 11.09 -19.38
N SER A 125 -56.71 12.39 -19.27
CA SER A 125 -57.31 13.41 -18.37
C SER A 125 -57.09 13.22 -16.85
N GLY A 126 -57.20 14.24 -15.98
CA GLY A 126 -57.36 15.69 -16.20
C GLY A 126 -58.06 16.42 -15.03
N LEU A 127 -57.80 17.72 -14.84
CA LEU A 127 -58.25 18.58 -13.70
C LEU A 127 -57.55 18.21 -12.36
N GLY A 128 -57.28 19.08 -11.38
CA GLY A 128 -57.61 20.49 -11.09
C GLY A 128 -57.92 20.60 -9.57
N GLU A 129 -57.57 21.61 -8.76
CA GLU A 129 -57.00 22.96 -8.93
C GLU A 129 -56.58 23.50 -7.53
N ARG A 130 -55.53 24.36 -7.40
CA ARG A 130 -55.39 25.52 -6.47
C ARG A 130 -53.93 25.96 -6.24
N LEU A 131 -53.73 27.27 -6.03
CA LEU A 131 -52.44 27.93 -5.74
C LEU A 131 -52.44 28.61 -4.35
N PRO A 132 -51.30 28.67 -3.66
CA PRO A 132 -50.95 29.73 -2.72
C PRO A 132 -49.83 30.65 -3.25
N ALA A 133 -49.56 31.74 -2.52
CA ALA A 133 -48.69 32.87 -2.92
C ALA A 133 -47.17 32.58 -2.80
N PRO A 134 -46.28 33.41 -3.40
CA PRO A 134 -44.89 33.00 -3.64
C PRO A 134 -43.99 33.08 -2.41
N VAL A 135 -43.18 32.03 -2.23
CA VAL A 135 -41.98 32.03 -1.37
C VAL A 135 -40.78 32.34 -2.26
N MET A 136 -39.80 33.12 -1.78
CA MET A 136 -38.52 33.29 -2.47
C MET A 136 -37.72 32.00 -2.42
N GLU A 137 -37.89 31.15 -3.43
CA GLU A 137 -37.09 29.93 -3.60
C GLU A 137 -35.66 30.31 -4.01
N VAL A 138 -34.73 30.20 -3.06
CA VAL A 138 -33.30 30.31 -3.33
C VAL A 138 -32.94 29.17 -4.28
N GLN A 139 -32.48 29.51 -5.50
CA GLN A 139 -32.14 28.52 -6.52
C GLN A 139 -31.07 27.55 -5.99
N ALA A 140 -31.51 26.36 -5.57
CA ALA A 140 -30.63 25.25 -5.33
C ALA A 140 -29.95 24.89 -6.66
N MET A 141 -28.64 25.13 -6.76
CA MET A 141 -27.86 24.65 -7.88
C MET A 141 -27.98 23.13 -7.92
N THR A 142 -28.82 22.64 -8.82
CA THR A 142 -29.11 21.21 -8.97
C THR A 142 -27.80 20.51 -9.30
N MET A 143 -27.28 19.73 -8.36
CA MET A 143 -26.00 19.06 -8.51
C MET A 143 -26.16 17.96 -9.56
N GLN A 144 -25.88 18.30 -10.82
CA GLN A 144 -25.86 17.35 -11.92
C GLN A 144 -24.70 16.37 -11.72
N VAL A 145 -24.96 15.32 -10.96
CA VAL A 145 -24.28 14.03 -11.10
C VAL A 145 -24.68 13.50 -12.47
N LEU A 146 -23.99 14.00 -13.51
CA LEU A 146 -24.13 13.48 -14.86
C LEU A 146 -23.77 12.00 -14.82
N GLU A 147 -24.65 11.14 -15.32
CA GLU A 147 -24.34 9.72 -15.48
C GLU A 147 -23.20 9.58 -16.49
N ALA A 148 -21.97 9.51 -15.98
CA ALA A 148 -20.81 9.09 -16.75
C ALA A 148 -21.16 7.73 -17.37
N ARG A 149 -21.32 7.72 -18.71
CA ARG A 149 -21.95 6.61 -19.45
C ARG A 149 -21.39 5.27 -18.97
N ARG A 150 -22.21 4.54 -18.19
CA ARG A 150 -21.95 3.15 -17.87
C ARG A 150 -21.81 2.41 -19.19
N ASP A 151 -20.77 1.61 -19.33
CA ASP A 151 -20.81 0.57 -20.35
C ASP A 151 -21.99 -0.37 -20.06
N THR A 152 -22.43 -1.10 -21.07
CA THR A 152 -23.42 -2.18 -20.96
C THR A 152 -23.07 -3.23 -19.88
N SER A 153 -21.79 -3.37 -19.52
CA SER A 153 -21.31 -4.20 -18.39
C SER A 153 -21.33 -3.52 -17.01
N GLY A 154 -21.70 -2.24 -16.91
CA GLY A 154 -21.61 -1.45 -15.67
C GLY A 154 -20.21 -0.95 -15.30
N GLY A 155 -19.21 -1.18 -16.14
CA GLY A 155 -17.83 -0.69 -15.94
C GLY A 155 -17.58 0.74 -16.42
N TYR A 156 -16.44 1.30 -16.02
CA TYR A 156 -15.95 2.64 -16.37
C TYR A 156 -14.65 2.57 -17.18
N LYS A 157 -14.54 3.33 -18.27
CA LYS A 157 -13.27 3.50 -18.99
C LYS A 157 -12.37 4.47 -18.22
N VAL A 158 -11.12 4.08 -17.95
CA VAL A 158 -10.18 4.87 -17.12
C VAL A 158 -8.77 4.89 -17.69
N ASP A 159 -8.04 5.98 -17.43
CA ASP A 159 -6.65 6.18 -17.87
C ASP A 159 -5.66 6.02 -16.71
N VAL A 160 -5.09 4.81 -16.58
CA VAL A 160 -4.04 4.52 -15.59
C VAL A 160 -2.65 5.05 -15.98
N GLY A 161 -2.51 5.65 -17.17
CA GLY A 161 -1.31 6.35 -17.62
C GLY A 161 -0.98 7.57 -16.77
N ARG A 162 -1.98 8.18 -16.11
CA ARG A 162 -1.85 9.39 -15.28
C ARG A 162 -1.68 9.09 -13.78
N GLY A 163 -1.12 10.04 -13.02
CA GLY A 163 -0.99 10.04 -11.55
C GLY A 163 0.00 9.03 -10.96
N GLU A 164 0.04 8.92 -9.63
CA GLU A 164 0.95 7.98 -8.95
C GLU A 164 0.47 6.52 -8.99
N ARG A 165 1.43 5.59 -8.88
CA ARG A 165 1.16 4.17 -8.60
C ARG A 165 1.58 3.83 -7.18
N ILE A 166 0.63 3.42 -6.34
CA ILE A 166 0.86 3.03 -4.94
C ILE A 166 0.67 1.52 -4.76
N GLY A 167 1.73 0.86 -4.30
CA GLY A 167 1.76 -0.59 -4.09
C GLY A 167 1.36 -1.07 -2.69
N ARG A 168 0.98 -0.18 -1.76
CA ARG A 168 0.80 -0.55 -0.33
C ARG A 168 -0.24 -1.66 -0.13
N VAL A 169 -1.44 -1.52 -0.71
CA VAL A 169 -2.51 -2.53 -0.60
C VAL A 169 -2.11 -3.85 -1.27
N SER A 170 -1.27 -3.81 -2.31
CA SER A 170 -0.66 -4.98 -2.95
C SER A 170 0.31 -5.72 -2.03
N SER A 171 1.19 -4.98 -1.33
CA SER A 171 2.11 -5.54 -0.35
C SER A 171 1.37 -6.20 0.82
N GLU A 172 0.28 -5.58 1.30
CA GLU A 172 -0.59 -6.21 2.29
C GLU A 172 -1.21 -7.49 1.69
N TRP A 173 -1.99 -7.40 0.59
CA TRP A 173 -2.64 -8.55 -0.09
C TRP A 173 -1.71 -9.76 -0.29
N PHE A 174 -0.51 -9.53 -0.82
CA PHE A 174 0.48 -10.58 -1.10
C PHE A 174 1.05 -11.22 0.19
N SER A 175 1.06 -10.49 1.31
CA SER A 175 1.56 -10.97 2.60
C SER A 175 0.53 -11.73 3.44
N ARG A 176 -0.77 -11.55 3.18
CA ARG A 176 -1.85 -12.18 3.96
C ARG A 176 -2.21 -13.57 3.44
N PRO A 177 -2.12 -14.64 4.27
CA PRO A 177 -2.78 -15.91 3.98
C PRO A 177 -4.31 -15.78 4.11
N ALA A 178 -5.08 -16.79 3.70
CA ALA A 178 -6.55 -16.71 3.62
C ALA A 178 -7.23 -16.58 4.99
N ASP A 179 -6.60 -17.04 6.07
CA ASP A 179 -7.06 -16.88 7.46
C ASP A 179 -6.85 -15.46 8.02
N GLU A 180 -6.03 -14.63 7.36
CA GLU A 180 -5.90 -13.20 7.67
C GLU A 180 -6.77 -12.30 6.77
N ARG A 181 -7.66 -12.87 5.94
CA ARG A 181 -8.45 -12.16 4.93
C ARG A 181 -9.96 -12.34 5.16
N TYR A 182 -10.69 -11.24 5.22
CA TYR A 182 -12.10 -11.20 5.63
C TYR A 182 -12.97 -10.67 4.48
N LEU A 183 -14.19 -11.17 4.31
CA LEU A 183 -15.09 -10.78 3.21
C LEU A 183 -15.99 -9.59 3.58
N SER A 184 -16.07 -9.23 4.87
CA SER A 184 -16.86 -8.07 5.33
C SER A 184 -16.28 -7.40 6.57
N LEU A 185 -16.68 -6.16 6.84
CA LEU A 185 -16.26 -5.45 8.06
C LEU A 185 -16.87 -6.06 9.33
N SER A 186 -18.05 -6.68 9.27
CA SER A 186 -18.65 -7.36 10.43
C SER A 186 -17.88 -8.63 10.81
N GLU A 187 -17.55 -9.48 9.83
CA GLU A 187 -16.73 -10.68 10.03
C GLU A 187 -15.33 -10.33 10.58
N LEU A 188 -14.70 -9.30 10.00
CA LEU A 188 -13.44 -8.74 10.51
C LEU A 188 -13.58 -8.24 11.95
N TYR A 189 -14.63 -7.45 12.24
CA TYR A 189 -14.88 -6.88 13.56
C TYR A 189 -15.07 -7.97 14.62
N GLU A 190 -15.88 -9.00 14.33
CA GLU A 190 -16.14 -10.12 15.24
C GLU A 190 -14.84 -10.84 15.59
N SER A 191 -14.01 -11.18 14.61
CA SER A 191 -12.68 -11.80 14.82
C SER A 191 -11.78 -10.97 15.77
N VAL A 192 -11.60 -9.66 15.49
CA VAL A 192 -10.73 -8.83 16.35
C VAL A 192 -11.36 -8.46 17.70
N ARG A 193 -12.70 -8.48 17.81
CA ARG A 193 -13.42 -8.25 19.07
C ARG A 193 -13.34 -9.48 19.97
N GLU A 194 -13.62 -10.68 19.48
CA GLU A 194 -13.45 -11.94 20.22
C GLU A 194 -12.00 -12.13 20.69
N ARG A 195 -11.01 -11.80 19.83
CA ARG A 195 -9.60 -11.78 20.20
C ARG A 195 -9.32 -10.84 21.38
N THR A 196 -9.99 -9.69 21.41
CA THR A 196 -9.88 -8.72 22.52
C THR A 196 -10.58 -9.22 23.78
N GLU A 197 -11.78 -9.81 23.67
CA GLU A 197 -12.56 -10.37 24.78
C GLU A 197 -11.82 -11.53 25.49
N ARG A 198 -11.08 -12.34 24.73
CA ARG A 198 -10.20 -13.42 25.25
C ARG A 198 -8.84 -12.91 25.74
N SER A 199 -8.60 -11.60 25.73
CA SER A 199 -7.31 -11.00 26.13
C SER A 199 -7.28 -10.49 27.57
N ARG A 200 -6.08 -10.38 28.14
CA ARG A 200 -5.81 -9.69 29.40
C ARG A 200 -4.60 -8.78 29.24
N THR A 201 -4.76 -7.51 29.59
CA THR A 201 -3.66 -6.55 29.70
C THR A 201 -3.24 -6.42 31.16
N ARG A 202 -1.94 -6.35 31.43
CA ARG A 202 -1.38 -5.97 32.74
C ARG A 202 -0.32 -4.90 32.57
N THR A 203 -0.07 -4.14 33.63
CA THR A 203 1.19 -3.44 33.85
C THR A 203 1.88 -4.13 35.01
N VAL A 204 3.12 -4.59 34.84
CA VAL A 204 3.89 -5.33 35.85
C VAL A 204 5.33 -4.81 35.90
N GLU A 205 5.96 -4.89 37.07
CA GLU A 205 7.39 -4.58 37.19
C GLU A 205 8.23 -5.62 36.44
N SER A 206 9.11 -5.16 35.57
CA SER A 206 10.01 -5.97 34.73
C SER A 206 10.86 -6.93 35.57
N ALA A 207 11.45 -6.45 36.66
CA ALA A 207 12.21 -7.27 37.60
C ALA A 207 11.36 -8.30 38.38
N ALA A 208 10.02 -8.17 38.38
CA ALA A 208 9.10 -9.13 38.98
C ALA A 208 8.58 -10.18 37.97
N ILE A 209 8.86 -10.03 36.68
CA ILE A 209 8.66 -11.09 35.69
C ILE A 209 9.73 -12.17 35.91
N ARG A 210 9.31 -13.41 36.15
CA ARG A 210 10.22 -14.56 36.19
C ARG A 210 10.20 -15.31 34.87
N VAL A 211 11.38 -15.72 34.38
CA VAL A 211 11.55 -16.49 33.15
C VAL A 211 11.92 -17.92 33.51
N GLU A 212 11.10 -18.87 33.08
CA GLU A 212 11.22 -20.29 33.40
C GLU A 212 11.42 -21.12 32.13
N ALA A 213 12.39 -22.04 32.15
CA ALA A 213 12.67 -22.99 31.08
C ALA A 213 13.34 -24.23 31.68
N SER A 214 12.98 -25.43 31.20
CA SER A 214 13.53 -26.69 31.74
C SER A 214 14.73 -27.17 30.94
N ARG A 215 15.70 -27.82 31.61
CA ARG A 215 16.74 -28.60 30.91
C ARG A 215 16.20 -29.86 30.23
N SER A 216 15.00 -30.33 30.62
CA SER A 216 14.31 -31.47 30.00
C SER A 216 13.45 -31.09 28.79
N ASP A 217 13.28 -29.79 28.52
CA ASP A 217 12.44 -29.26 27.44
C ASP A 217 13.16 -28.03 26.84
N PRO A 218 14.22 -28.25 26.03
CA PRO A 218 15.14 -27.20 25.61
C PRO A 218 14.53 -26.19 24.62
N GLU A 219 13.34 -26.43 24.10
CA GLU A 219 12.62 -25.52 23.19
C GLU A 219 11.60 -24.64 23.94
N ARG A 220 11.27 -24.96 25.21
CA ARG A 220 10.18 -24.32 25.93
C ARG A 220 10.66 -23.29 26.95
N LEU A 221 10.22 -22.05 26.74
CA LEU A 221 10.36 -20.93 27.65
C LEU A 221 8.97 -20.38 28.01
N THR A 222 8.74 -20.10 29.29
CA THR A 222 7.51 -19.51 29.83
C THR A 222 7.81 -18.38 30.82
N LEU A 223 6.81 -17.54 31.06
CA LEU A 223 6.90 -16.35 31.88
C LEU A 223 5.88 -16.42 33.02
N MET A 224 6.35 -16.29 34.26
CA MET A 224 5.48 -16.12 35.41
C MET A 224 5.31 -14.62 35.67
N LEU A 225 4.13 -14.10 35.30
CA LEU A 225 3.77 -12.70 35.46
C LEU A 225 3.09 -12.48 36.83
N PRO A 226 3.37 -11.36 37.52
CA PRO A 226 2.65 -10.99 38.74
C PRO A 226 1.11 -11.04 38.58
N GLY A 227 0.46 -11.84 39.43
CA GLY A 227 -0.99 -12.05 39.41
C GLY A 227 -1.53 -12.88 38.23
N ALA A 228 -0.68 -13.61 37.50
CA ALA A 228 -1.13 -14.63 36.55
C ALA A 228 -1.28 -15.99 37.26
N ASN A 229 -2.37 -16.70 36.95
CA ASN A 229 -2.69 -17.99 37.55
C ASN A 229 -2.02 -19.19 36.82
N ALA A 230 -1.32 -18.92 35.71
CA ALA A 230 -0.66 -19.91 34.87
C ALA A 230 0.59 -19.29 34.20
N PRO A 231 1.61 -20.09 33.84
CA PRO A 231 2.74 -19.63 33.04
C PRO A 231 2.30 -19.19 31.64
N VAL A 232 2.89 -18.11 31.13
CA VAL A 232 2.55 -17.52 29.83
C VAL A 232 3.67 -17.80 28.82
N ALA A 233 3.34 -18.36 27.65
CA ALA A 233 4.30 -18.62 26.58
C ALA A 233 4.49 -17.38 25.68
N PRO A 234 5.71 -16.85 25.47
CA PRO A 234 5.92 -15.77 24.52
C PRO A 234 5.83 -16.26 23.08
N THR A 235 5.08 -15.54 22.26
CA THR A 235 5.10 -15.68 20.80
C THR A 235 6.47 -15.26 20.24
N HIS A 236 6.77 -15.64 18.99
CA HIS A 236 7.98 -15.17 18.30
C HIS A 236 8.07 -13.63 18.30
N TRP A 237 6.94 -12.93 18.23
CA TRP A 237 6.86 -11.48 18.29
C TRP A 237 7.19 -10.93 19.69
N SER A 238 6.47 -11.34 20.73
CA SER A 238 6.68 -10.81 22.09
C SER A 238 8.02 -11.23 22.70
N PHE A 239 8.57 -12.39 22.33
CA PHE A 239 9.97 -12.75 22.64
C PHE A 239 10.94 -11.71 22.05
N GLY A 240 10.70 -11.27 20.82
CA GLY A 240 11.48 -10.21 20.18
C GLY A 240 11.38 -8.89 20.95
N GLN A 241 10.19 -8.53 21.40
CA GLN A 241 9.97 -7.32 22.21
C GLN A 241 10.65 -7.41 23.59
N LEU A 242 10.55 -8.54 24.29
CA LEU A 242 11.24 -8.78 25.56
C LEU A 242 12.76 -8.67 25.42
N ALA A 243 13.33 -9.29 24.38
CA ALA A 243 14.75 -9.15 24.06
C ALA A 243 15.14 -7.70 23.76
N SER A 244 14.33 -6.96 22.98
CA SER A 244 14.56 -5.54 22.70
C SER A 244 14.43 -4.63 23.92
N LEU A 245 13.51 -4.88 24.85
CA LEU A 245 13.39 -4.16 26.13
C LEU A 245 14.70 -4.27 26.92
N VAL A 246 15.25 -5.48 27.05
CA VAL A 246 16.50 -5.73 27.78
C VAL A 246 17.77 -5.43 26.97
N GLY A 247 17.65 -4.89 25.75
CA GLY A 247 18.78 -4.57 24.88
C GLY A 247 19.51 -5.77 24.26
N ALA A 248 18.93 -6.98 24.33
CA ALA A 248 19.55 -8.21 23.83
C ALA A 248 19.18 -8.52 22.36
N PRO A 249 20.10 -9.05 21.54
CA PRO A 249 19.79 -9.44 20.16
C PRO A 249 18.84 -10.65 20.08
N ALA A 250 17.57 -10.40 19.75
CA ALA A 250 16.54 -11.44 19.66
C ALA A 250 16.88 -12.59 18.68
N SER A 251 17.63 -12.29 17.61
CA SER A 251 18.10 -13.30 16.65
C SER A 251 19.12 -14.28 17.23
N TYR A 252 19.98 -13.81 18.15
CA TYR A 252 20.94 -14.66 18.86
C TYR A 252 20.26 -15.47 19.97
N LEU A 253 19.40 -14.83 20.78
CA LEU A 253 18.71 -15.54 21.86
C LEU A 253 17.81 -16.69 21.37
N ARG A 254 17.27 -16.61 20.15
CA ARG A 254 16.51 -17.71 19.50
C ARG A 254 17.37 -18.86 18.97
N GLN A 255 18.70 -18.74 18.98
CA GLN A 255 19.63 -19.82 18.62
C GLN A 255 20.16 -20.56 19.87
N LEU A 256 19.81 -20.07 21.07
CA LEU A 256 20.17 -20.68 22.34
C LEU A 256 19.06 -21.61 22.82
N PRO A 257 19.38 -22.77 23.42
CA PRO A 257 18.40 -23.55 24.19
C PRO A 257 17.68 -22.68 25.22
N ALA A 258 16.39 -22.93 25.41
CA ALA A 258 15.49 -22.13 26.26
C ALA A 258 16.05 -21.83 27.66
N PRO A 259 16.77 -22.73 28.38
CA PRO A 259 17.41 -22.38 29.66
C PRO A 259 18.46 -21.26 29.56
N LEU A 260 19.24 -21.20 28.48
CA LEU A 260 20.22 -20.13 28.26
C LEU A 260 19.54 -18.84 27.79
N ALA A 261 18.51 -18.93 26.94
CA ALA A 261 17.69 -17.77 26.59
C ALA A 261 17.00 -17.18 27.83
N ALA A 262 16.47 -18.04 28.72
CA ALA A 262 15.81 -17.65 29.96
C ALA A 262 16.76 -16.93 30.93
N ILE A 263 17.96 -17.45 31.17
CA ILE A 263 18.97 -16.79 32.03
C ILE A 263 19.32 -15.39 31.52
N ASN A 264 19.55 -15.24 30.21
CA ASN A 264 19.88 -13.96 29.59
C ASN A 264 18.71 -12.96 29.67
N LEU A 265 17.47 -13.40 29.40
CA LEU A 265 16.28 -12.58 29.54
C LEU A 265 16.01 -12.20 31.00
N GLN A 266 16.17 -13.12 31.95
CA GLN A 266 15.97 -12.86 33.38
C GLN A 266 16.95 -11.81 33.91
N TYR A 267 18.24 -11.96 33.62
CA TYR A 267 19.27 -10.99 34.00
C TYR A 267 18.96 -9.60 33.42
N GLY A 268 18.56 -9.57 32.15
CA GLY A 268 18.13 -8.37 31.46
C GLY A 268 16.91 -7.69 32.11
N LEU A 269 15.87 -8.47 32.43
CA LEU A 269 14.63 -7.97 33.04
C LEU A 269 14.87 -7.43 34.46
N THR A 270 15.71 -8.09 35.25
CA THR A 270 16.11 -7.61 36.59
C THR A 270 17.01 -6.37 36.53
N SER A 271 17.67 -6.10 35.39
CA SER A 271 18.55 -4.94 35.17
C SER A 271 17.90 -3.83 34.32
N HIS A 272 16.61 -3.95 34.00
CA HIS A 272 15.93 -3.10 33.02
C HIS A 272 15.60 -1.71 33.58
N ARG A 273 15.97 -0.65 32.85
CA ARG A 273 15.86 0.75 33.33
C ARG A 273 14.46 1.34 33.34
N ALA A 274 13.50 0.74 32.64
CA ALA A 274 12.10 1.16 32.71
C ALA A 274 11.37 0.15 33.60
N GLU A 275 11.02 0.57 34.81
CA GLU A 275 10.60 -0.36 35.87
C GLU A 275 9.41 -1.23 35.41
N GLN A 276 8.41 -0.64 34.74
CA GLN A 276 7.19 -1.31 34.30
C GLN A 276 7.15 -1.76 32.82
N VAL A 277 6.47 -2.88 32.57
CA VAL A 277 6.14 -3.45 31.25
C VAL A 277 4.64 -3.71 31.14
N LYS A 278 4.06 -3.39 29.97
CA LYS A 278 2.66 -3.65 29.61
C LYS A 278 2.52 -4.92 28.78
N THR A 279 1.87 -5.94 29.33
CA THR A 279 1.60 -7.21 28.64
C THR A 279 0.35 -7.16 27.77
N LEU A 280 0.23 -8.10 26.83
CA LEU A 280 -1.04 -8.59 26.32
C LEU A 280 -1.00 -10.11 26.33
N GLU A 281 -1.75 -10.72 27.24
CA GLU A 281 -2.02 -12.16 27.30
C GLU A 281 -3.27 -12.47 26.46
N ILE A 282 -3.32 -13.62 25.78
CA ILE A 282 -4.55 -14.20 25.20
C ILE A 282 -4.66 -15.68 25.62
N ALA A 283 -5.87 -16.11 25.96
CA ALA A 283 -6.17 -17.52 26.22
C ALA A 283 -6.63 -18.23 24.93
N ASP A 284 -5.80 -19.16 24.45
CA ASP A 284 -6.05 -19.93 23.22
C ASP A 284 -5.49 -21.36 23.39
N GLY A 285 -6.20 -22.16 24.21
CA GLY A 285 -5.72 -23.45 24.74
C GLY A 285 -4.62 -23.30 25.81
N ARG A 286 -3.53 -22.59 25.48
CA ARG A 286 -2.53 -22.08 26.43
C ARG A 286 -2.65 -20.56 26.57
N VAL A 287 -2.03 -19.98 27.61
CA VAL A 287 -1.92 -18.52 27.71
C VAL A 287 -0.70 -18.06 26.93
N GLU A 288 -0.90 -17.24 25.91
CA GLU A 288 0.17 -16.69 25.08
C GLU A 288 0.37 -15.20 25.32
N LEU A 289 1.64 -14.76 25.41
CA LEU A 289 1.98 -13.35 25.41
C LEU A 289 2.04 -12.87 23.96
N ARG A 290 1.03 -12.12 23.52
CA ARG A 290 1.00 -11.45 22.21
C ARG A 290 1.86 -10.20 22.20
N ALA A 291 1.97 -9.47 23.31
CA ALA A 291 2.77 -8.24 23.39
C ALA A 291 3.52 -8.06 24.72
N ALA A 292 4.71 -7.47 24.64
CA ALA A 292 5.48 -6.93 25.77
C ALA A 292 5.91 -5.49 25.41
N THR A 293 5.14 -4.51 25.87
CA THR A 293 5.27 -3.09 25.47
C THR A 293 5.71 -2.20 26.63
N GLY A 294 6.28 -1.02 26.35
CA GLY A 294 6.64 -0.05 27.39
C GLY A 294 5.41 0.52 28.14
N PRO A 295 5.59 1.13 29.32
CA PRO A 295 4.48 1.54 30.18
C PRO A 295 3.66 2.69 29.58
N ASP A 296 4.27 3.55 28.78
CA ASP A 296 3.59 4.61 28.02
C ASP A 296 2.90 4.13 26.73
N TYR A 297 2.91 2.82 26.44
CA TYR A 297 2.22 2.30 25.26
C TYR A 297 0.70 2.50 25.40
N GLY A 298 0.14 3.33 24.52
CA GLY A 298 -1.29 3.55 24.36
C GLY A 298 -1.85 2.52 23.39
N ARG A 299 -2.23 1.35 23.93
CA ARG A 299 -2.94 0.33 23.17
C ARG A 299 -4.26 0.90 22.68
N ILE A 300 -4.48 0.77 21.38
CA ILE A 300 -5.75 0.94 20.70
C ILE A 300 -6.00 -0.46 20.15
N PHE A 301 -7.15 -1.05 20.45
CA PHE A 301 -7.47 -2.40 20.00
C PHE A 301 -7.92 -2.36 18.53
N ASP A 302 -7.62 -3.40 17.77
CA ASP A 302 -7.93 -3.42 16.34
C ASP A 302 -9.45 -3.31 16.10
N HIS A 303 -10.26 -3.84 17.01
CA HIS A 303 -11.73 -3.70 16.98
C HIS A 303 -12.22 -2.25 17.13
N GLU A 304 -11.48 -1.38 17.83
CA GLU A 304 -11.82 0.04 17.99
C GLU A 304 -11.66 0.80 16.67
N LEU A 305 -10.67 0.42 15.85
CA LEU A 305 -10.49 0.94 14.50
C LEU A 305 -11.59 0.41 13.56
N VAL A 306 -11.84 -0.89 13.55
CA VAL A 306 -12.86 -1.48 12.66
C VAL A 306 -14.26 -0.91 12.96
N ALA A 307 -14.63 -0.79 14.24
CA ALA A 307 -15.88 -0.14 14.66
C ALA A 307 -15.94 1.37 14.34
N ALA A 308 -14.81 2.05 14.11
CA ALA A 308 -14.80 3.41 13.58
C ALA A 308 -15.02 3.46 12.07
N VAL A 309 -14.50 2.49 11.33
CA VAL A 309 -14.75 2.35 9.88
C VAL A 309 -16.21 1.95 9.63
N GLN A 310 -16.76 0.99 10.38
CA GLN A 310 -18.15 0.53 10.21
C GLN A 310 -19.17 1.67 10.38
N ARG A 311 -18.91 2.64 11.27
CA ARG A 311 -19.76 3.84 11.43
C ARG A 311 -19.78 4.80 10.23
N ILE A 312 -18.93 4.59 9.23
CA ILE A 312 -18.79 5.42 8.03
C ILE A 312 -19.08 4.60 6.76
N ALA A 313 -18.65 3.33 6.74
CA ALA A 313 -18.71 2.44 5.59
C ALA A 313 -19.74 1.30 5.72
N GLY A 314 -20.43 1.18 6.85
CA GLY A 314 -21.33 0.07 7.14
C GLY A 314 -20.57 -1.25 7.22
N ASN A 315 -20.97 -2.23 6.41
CA ASN A 315 -20.33 -3.53 6.30
C ASN A 315 -19.17 -3.55 5.28
N GLY A 316 -18.97 -2.47 4.50
CA GLY A 316 -17.93 -2.39 3.47
C GLY A 316 -18.22 -3.24 2.24
N THR A 317 -19.49 -3.64 2.05
CA THR A 317 -19.94 -4.58 1.01
C THR A 317 -20.73 -3.91 -0.12
N GLY A 318 -20.86 -2.57 -0.11
CA GLY A 318 -21.71 -1.80 -1.03
C GLY A 318 -23.07 -1.43 -0.45
N ASP A 319 -23.29 -1.74 0.82
CA ASP A 319 -24.41 -1.32 1.67
C ASP A 319 -24.35 0.18 2.03
N THR A 320 -23.15 0.78 1.96
CA THR A 320 -22.96 2.22 1.81
C THR A 320 -22.20 2.49 0.52
N ARG A 321 -21.90 3.76 0.21
CA ARG A 321 -21.02 4.10 -0.92
C ARG A 321 -19.62 3.47 -0.81
N TRP A 322 -19.17 3.15 0.40
CA TRP A 322 -17.84 2.61 0.68
C TRP A 322 -17.86 1.09 0.62
N LYS A 323 -16.99 0.53 -0.22
CA LYS A 323 -16.89 -0.91 -0.41
C LYS A 323 -15.47 -1.40 -0.67
N VAL A 324 -15.27 -2.71 -0.52
CA VAL A 324 -14.12 -3.41 -1.09
C VAL A 324 -14.05 -3.10 -2.61
N PRO A 325 -12.87 -2.76 -3.15
CA PRO A 325 -12.74 -2.24 -4.50
C PRO A 325 -13.05 -3.27 -5.57
N GLY A 326 -13.63 -2.76 -6.66
CA GLY A 326 -13.66 -3.42 -7.94
C GLY A 326 -12.26 -3.65 -8.56
N VAL A 327 -12.25 -3.95 -9.86
CA VAL A 327 -11.05 -4.43 -10.56
C VAL A 327 -10.95 -3.84 -11.97
N LEU A 328 -9.76 -3.36 -12.30
CA LEU A 328 -9.33 -3.04 -13.66
C LEU A 328 -9.07 -4.32 -14.46
N ASP A 329 -9.78 -4.50 -15.56
CA ASP A 329 -9.34 -5.36 -16.65
C ASP A 329 -8.32 -4.63 -17.52
N TRP A 330 -7.12 -5.19 -17.63
CA TRP A 330 -6.04 -4.66 -18.47
C TRP A 330 -6.28 -4.86 -19.97
N SER A 331 -7.13 -5.80 -20.38
CA SER A 331 -7.35 -6.12 -21.80
C SER A 331 -8.26 -5.11 -22.50
N THR A 332 -9.28 -4.61 -21.78
CA THR A 332 -10.18 -3.53 -22.24
C THR A 332 -9.80 -2.15 -21.68
N GLY A 333 -9.07 -2.09 -20.56
CA GLY A 333 -8.86 -0.88 -19.78
C GLY A 333 -10.15 -0.37 -19.11
N ILE A 334 -11.10 -1.26 -18.83
CA ILE A 334 -12.34 -0.97 -18.10
C ILE A 334 -12.15 -1.35 -16.64
N TYR A 335 -12.50 -0.42 -15.75
CA TYR A 335 -12.60 -0.67 -14.31
C TYR A 335 -14.03 -1.08 -13.96
N HIS A 336 -14.20 -2.30 -13.49
CA HIS A 336 -15.48 -2.84 -13.06
C HIS A 336 -15.62 -2.65 -11.54
N PRO A 337 -16.51 -1.77 -11.03
CA PRO A 337 -16.67 -1.55 -9.60
C PRO A 337 -17.40 -2.73 -8.93
N SER A 338 -18.40 -3.31 -9.61
CA SER A 338 -19.20 -4.45 -9.16
C SER A 338 -18.48 -5.77 -9.44
N VAL A 339 -17.54 -6.13 -8.57
CA VAL A 339 -16.84 -7.42 -8.54
C VAL A 339 -17.09 -8.09 -7.19
N ASP A 340 -17.32 -9.41 -7.21
CA ASP A 340 -17.59 -10.20 -6.02
C ASP A 340 -16.46 -10.11 -4.99
N ILE A 341 -16.83 -10.07 -3.71
CA ILE A 341 -15.88 -10.05 -2.59
C ILE A 341 -15.56 -11.50 -2.21
N THR A 342 -14.30 -11.85 -2.42
CA THR A 342 -13.76 -13.20 -2.29
C THR A 342 -12.41 -13.13 -1.57
N GLN A 343 -11.88 -14.30 -1.21
CA GLN A 343 -10.56 -14.42 -0.60
C GLN A 343 -9.43 -13.80 -1.45
N ASP A 344 -9.55 -13.72 -2.79
CA ASP A 344 -8.55 -13.08 -3.65
C ASP A 344 -8.86 -11.62 -4.03
N THR A 345 -10.11 -11.16 -3.83
CA THR A 345 -10.53 -9.79 -4.18
C THR A 345 -10.68 -8.85 -2.99
N THR A 346 -10.79 -9.38 -1.76
CA THR A 346 -10.92 -8.57 -0.55
C THR A 346 -9.69 -7.70 -0.26
N THR A 347 -9.91 -6.62 0.49
CA THR A 347 -8.90 -5.69 1.01
C THR A 347 -9.09 -5.39 2.50
N LEU A 348 -9.69 -6.35 3.22
CA LEU A 348 -9.94 -6.34 4.66
C LEU A 348 -9.09 -7.44 5.30
N TYR A 349 -8.13 -7.04 6.15
CA TYR A 349 -7.11 -7.95 6.67
C TYR A 349 -6.87 -7.79 8.17
N ALA A 350 -6.63 -8.90 8.88
CA ALA A 350 -6.10 -8.87 10.25
C ALA A 350 -5.24 -10.11 10.57
N SER A 351 -4.07 -9.88 11.15
CA SER A 351 -3.14 -10.89 11.67
C SER A 351 -3.17 -10.97 13.20
N ASP A 352 -2.27 -11.79 13.76
CA ASP A 352 -1.93 -11.78 15.19
C ASP A 352 -1.21 -10.51 15.69
N ARG A 353 -0.91 -9.56 14.79
CA ARG A 353 -0.14 -8.34 15.05
C ARG A 353 -0.81 -7.04 14.65
N ASP A 354 -1.63 -7.04 13.60
CA ASP A 354 -2.09 -5.83 12.94
C ASP A 354 -3.38 -6.03 12.13
N VAL A 355 -4.13 -4.94 11.96
CA VAL A 355 -5.29 -4.83 11.08
C VAL A 355 -4.98 -3.85 9.95
N PHE A 356 -5.48 -4.13 8.74
CA PHE A 356 -5.43 -3.24 7.59
C PHE A 356 -6.76 -3.31 6.82
N VAL A 357 -7.36 -2.15 6.54
CA VAL A 357 -8.62 -2.03 5.80
C VAL A 357 -8.43 -0.99 4.70
N PHE A 358 -8.73 -1.35 3.45
CA PHE A 358 -8.86 -0.41 2.33
C PHE A 358 -10.26 -0.49 1.73
N LEU A 359 -10.86 0.67 1.47
CA LEU A 359 -12.20 0.83 0.89
C LEU A 359 -12.21 1.97 -0.13
N VAL A 360 -13.14 1.90 -1.08
CA VAL A 360 -13.33 2.91 -2.13
C VAL A 360 -14.80 3.30 -2.29
N ASP A 361 -15.00 4.49 -2.82
CA ASP A 361 -16.27 5.00 -3.34
C ASP A 361 -16.18 5.00 -4.86
N ASP A 362 -16.21 3.80 -5.45
CA ASP A 362 -15.98 3.56 -6.88
C ASP A 362 -17.27 3.39 -7.69
N MET A 363 -18.42 3.38 -7.03
CA MET A 363 -19.75 3.47 -7.66
C MET A 363 -20.17 4.91 -8.00
N ASN A 364 -19.48 5.92 -7.44
CA ASN A 364 -19.79 7.35 -7.61
C ASN A 364 -18.60 8.10 -8.25
N PRO A 365 -18.35 7.94 -9.56
CA PRO A 365 -17.23 8.56 -10.27
C PRO A 365 -17.26 10.09 -10.22
N ILE A 366 -16.06 10.67 -10.28
CA ILE A 366 -15.80 12.12 -10.30
C ILE A 366 -15.14 12.46 -11.65
N GLU A 367 -15.80 13.26 -12.49
CA GLU A 367 -15.19 13.82 -13.72
C GLU A 367 -14.35 15.05 -13.38
N ALA A 368 -13.03 14.97 -13.56
CA ALA A 368 -12.08 16.06 -13.30
C ALA A 368 -11.47 16.65 -14.59
N GLY A 369 -12.20 16.58 -15.70
CA GLY A 369 -11.78 17.08 -17.02
C GLY A 369 -12.11 16.09 -18.13
N ARG A 370 -11.34 16.15 -19.23
CA ARG A 370 -11.42 15.20 -20.34
C ARG A 370 -10.05 14.65 -20.72
N LEU A 371 -10.05 13.46 -21.29
CA LEU A 371 -8.91 12.80 -21.91
C LEU A 371 -8.77 13.26 -23.38
N PRO A 372 -7.65 12.98 -24.07
CA PRO A 372 -7.41 13.43 -25.45
C PRO A 372 -8.43 12.93 -26.49
N ASP A 373 -9.11 11.81 -26.21
CA ASP A 373 -10.20 11.26 -27.01
C ASP A 373 -11.58 11.92 -26.73
N GLY A 374 -11.62 12.90 -25.83
CA GLY A 374 -12.84 13.60 -25.39
C GLY A 374 -13.65 12.86 -24.31
N SER A 375 -13.23 11.65 -23.92
CA SER A 375 -13.88 10.87 -22.85
C SER A 375 -13.68 11.53 -21.47
N PRO A 376 -14.56 11.29 -20.49
CA PRO A 376 -14.51 11.97 -19.19
C PRO A 376 -13.29 11.50 -18.37
N ASP A 377 -12.62 12.44 -17.72
CA ASP A 377 -11.42 12.16 -16.93
C ASP A 377 -11.80 11.67 -15.52
N LEU A 378 -12.03 10.37 -15.38
CA LEU A 378 -12.63 9.79 -14.17
C LEU A 378 -11.64 9.51 -13.04
N TYR A 379 -12.11 9.80 -11.83
CA TYR A 379 -11.50 9.49 -10.53
C TYR A 379 -12.55 8.94 -9.55
N PHE A 380 -12.10 8.18 -8.57
CA PHE A 380 -12.86 7.64 -7.44
C PHE A 380 -12.22 8.10 -6.13
N ARG A 381 -12.94 7.99 -5.00
CA ARG A 381 -12.33 8.22 -3.66
C ARG A 381 -11.82 6.90 -3.10
N GLY A 382 -10.69 6.91 -2.41
CA GLY A 382 -10.19 5.77 -1.64
C GLY A 382 -9.68 6.21 -0.28
N PHE A 383 -9.83 5.35 0.71
CA PHE A 383 -9.09 5.47 1.96
C PHE A 383 -8.67 4.10 2.48
N TYR A 384 -7.53 4.05 3.15
CA TYR A 384 -7.17 2.90 3.98
C TYR A 384 -6.77 3.33 5.38
N CYS A 385 -6.92 2.42 6.34
CA CYS A 385 -6.47 2.58 7.71
C CYS A 385 -5.81 1.30 8.23
N TRP A 386 -4.93 1.45 9.21
CA TRP A 386 -4.23 0.34 9.85
C TRP A 386 -4.01 0.63 11.33
N ASN A 387 -3.97 -0.42 12.14
CA ASN A 387 -3.65 -0.38 13.56
C ASN A 387 -2.87 -1.64 13.94
N SER A 388 -2.28 -1.65 15.14
CA SER A 388 -1.62 -2.82 15.68
C SER A 388 -1.61 -2.72 17.21
N GLU A 389 -2.48 -3.46 17.88
CA GLU A 389 -2.59 -3.45 19.36
C GLU A 389 -1.36 -4.04 20.09
N VAL A 390 -0.48 -4.74 19.38
CA VAL A 390 0.77 -5.34 19.91
C VAL A 390 2.04 -4.53 19.59
N GLY A 391 1.93 -3.40 18.89
CA GLY A 391 3.06 -2.52 18.56
C GLY A 391 3.97 -2.98 17.39
N ALA A 392 3.44 -3.73 16.43
CA ALA A 392 4.09 -4.05 15.15
C ALA A 392 4.00 -2.92 14.10
N LYS A 393 2.92 -2.14 14.11
CA LYS A 393 2.72 -0.92 13.29
C LYS A 393 2.27 0.25 14.18
N THR A 394 2.21 1.45 13.60
CA THR A 394 1.45 2.58 14.16
C THR A 394 -0.05 2.40 13.92
N LEU A 395 -0.87 3.25 14.56
CA LEU A 395 -2.18 3.59 14.05
C LEU A 395 -2.00 4.60 12.89
N GLY A 396 -2.83 4.51 11.84
CA GLY A 396 -2.97 5.60 10.88
C GLY A 396 -4.03 5.39 9.82
N MET A 397 -4.19 6.39 8.96
CA MET A 397 -4.96 6.33 7.73
C MET A 397 -4.25 7.06 6.59
N ALA A 398 -4.62 6.74 5.35
CA ALA A 398 -4.46 7.65 4.23
C ALA A 398 -5.77 7.77 3.44
N SER A 399 -6.01 8.95 2.89
CA SER A 399 -7.13 9.28 2.01
C SER A 399 -6.60 9.93 0.72
N PHE A 400 -7.23 9.61 -0.40
CA PHE A 400 -6.75 9.98 -1.74
C PHE A 400 -7.85 9.82 -2.80
N TYR A 401 -7.63 10.42 -3.97
CA TYR A 401 -8.33 10.02 -5.18
C TYR A 401 -7.52 8.96 -5.93
N LEU A 402 -8.18 8.07 -6.66
CA LEU A 402 -7.54 7.07 -7.53
C LEU A 402 -8.36 6.83 -8.79
N ARG A 403 -7.72 6.30 -9.84
CA ARG A 403 -8.37 5.98 -11.12
C ARG A 403 -8.72 4.51 -11.27
N ALA A 404 -7.94 3.62 -10.65
CA ALA A 404 -8.21 2.19 -10.69
C ALA A 404 -7.50 1.41 -9.56
N VAL A 405 -8.04 0.22 -9.28
CA VAL A 405 -7.39 -0.86 -8.53
C VAL A 405 -7.26 -2.07 -9.47
N CYS A 406 -6.07 -2.65 -9.61
CA CYS A 406 -5.92 -3.88 -10.41
C CYS A 406 -6.06 -5.16 -9.57
N GLN A 407 -6.15 -6.33 -10.21
CA GLN A 407 -6.31 -7.64 -9.54
C GLN A 407 -5.35 -7.84 -8.35
N ASN A 408 -4.06 -7.54 -8.54
CA ASN A 408 -3.01 -7.63 -7.51
C ASN A 408 -3.02 -6.45 -6.52
N ARG A 409 -4.16 -5.74 -6.37
CA ARG A 409 -4.41 -4.62 -5.45
C ARG A 409 -3.38 -3.47 -5.50
N ASN A 410 -2.76 -3.21 -6.65
CA ASN A 410 -2.03 -1.94 -6.85
C ASN A 410 -3.04 -0.83 -7.15
N LEU A 411 -2.81 0.35 -6.58
CA LEU A 411 -3.59 1.56 -6.82
C LEU A 411 -2.95 2.35 -7.96
N TRP A 412 -3.76 2.82 -8.91
CA TRP A 412 -3.32 3.52 -10.12
C TRP A 412 -3.99 4.87 -10.25
N GLY A 413 -3.22 5.85 -10.75
CA GLY A 413 -3.66 7.22 -10.85
C GLY A 413 -4.03 7.84 -9.51
N VAL A 414 -3.23 7.54 -8.48
CA VAL A 414 -3.41 8.15 -7.17
C VAL A 414 -3.03 9.62 -7.26
N GLU A 415 -3.92 10.48 -6.77
CA GLU A 415 -3.77 11.93 -6.68
C GLU A 415 -4.25 12.38 -5.28
N ASP A 416 -3.79 13.55 -4.84
CA ASP A 416 -4.21 14.18 -3.58
C ASP A 416 -4.02 13.31 -2.32
N PHE A 417 -2.90 12.57 -2.27
CA PHE A 417 -2.59 11.67 -1.16
C PHE A 417 -2.28 12.41 0.14
N GLU A 418 -3.11 12.18 1.16
CA GLU A 418 -2.95 12.66 2.54
C GLU A 418 -2.80 11.46 3.49
N GLU A 419 -1.83 11.49 4.41
CA GLU A 419 -1.63 10.45 5.44
C GLU A 419 -1.58 11.06 6.85
N ILE A 420 -2.30 10.45 7.80
CA ILE A 420 -2.22 10.77 9.22
C ILE A 420 -1.75 9.51 9.98
N THR A 421 -0.59 9.61 10.63
CA THR A 421 0.00 8.53 11.44
C THR A 421 0.06 8.94 12.93
N ILE A 422 -0.58 8.15 13.80
CA ILE A 422 -0.63 8.36 15.25
C ILE A 422 0.27 7.34 15.96
N ARG A 423 1.21 7.82 16.78
CA ARG A 423 2.02 6.96 17.66
C ARG A 423 1.22 6.49 18.86
N HIS A 424 1.38 5.23 19.24
CA HIS A 424 0.82 4.57 20.43
C HIS A 424 1.45 5.06 21.74
N SER A 425 1.39 6.36 22.04
CA SER A 425 1.71 6.91 23.37
C SER A 425 0.46 6.93 24.27
N LYS A 426 0.63 7.18 25.57
CA LYS A 426 -0.42 7.14 26.61
C LYS A 426 -1.80 7.73 26.24
N TYR A 427 -1.83 8.79 25.42
CA TYR A 427 -3.06 9.48 24.98
C TYR A 427 -3.52 9.12 23.55
N ALA A 428 -3.00 8.05 22.95
CA ALA A 428 -3.25 7.70 21.55
C ALA A 428 -4.73 7.42 21.24
N ALA A 429 -5.46 6.71 22.12
CA ALA A 429 -6.89 6.46 21.95
C ALA A 429 -7.71 7.77 21.94
N SER A 430 -7.33 8.76 22.76
CA SER A 430 -7.96 10.09 22.73
C SER A 430 -7.67 10.82 21.42
N ARG A 431 -6.41 10.83 20.94
CA ARG A 431 -6.08 11.39 19.62
C ARG A 431 -6.81 10.67 18.48
N PHE A 432 -6.95 9.36 18.53
CA PHE A 432 -7.73 8.60 17.55
C PHE A 432 -9.19 9.07 17.49
N ALA A 433 -9.83 9.26 18.65
CA ALA A 433 -11.20 9.73 18.73
C ALA A 433 -11.40 11.20 18.25
N HIS A 434 -10.41 12.08 18.43
CA HIS A 434 -10.52 13.51 18.11
C HIS A 434 -9.92 13.92 16.76
N GLU A 435 -8.86 13.26 16.31
CA GLU A 435 -8.16 13.56 15.05
C GLU A 435 -8.63 12.62 13.94
N ALA A 436 -8.53 11.31 14.17
CA ALA A 436 -8.61 10.30 13.12
C ALA A 436 -10.04 9.94 12.73
N ALA A 437 -10.91 9.51 13.65
CA ALA A 437 -12.30 9.22 13.30
C ALA A 437 -13.01 10.45 12.67
N PRO A 438 -12.80 11.70 13.15
CA PRO A 438 -13.30 12.89 12.47
C PRO A 438 -12.61 13.21 11.13
N ALA A 439 -11.35 12.81 10.90
CA ALA A 439 -10.72 12.92 9.59
C ALA A 439 -11.37 12.00 8.56
N LEU A 440 -11.61 10.72 8.90
CA LEU A 440 -12.36 9.79 8.04
C LEU A 440 -13.76 10.32 7.73
N THR A 441 -14.51 10.81 8.73
CA THR A 441 -15.85 11.38 8.51
C THR A 441 -15.82 12.65 7.65
N ARG A 442 -14.78 13.51 7.80
CA ARG A 442 -14.61 14.71 6.97
C ARG A 442 -14.28 14.37 5.53
N PHE A 443 -13.37 13.42 5.27
CA PHE A 443 -13.07 12.95 3.91
C PHE A 443 -14.28 12.22 3.30
N ALA A 444 -14.99 11.42 4.09
CA ALA A 444 -16.19 10.74 3.62
C ALA A 444 -17.29 11.72 3.20
N ASN A 445 -17.43 12.86 3.88
CA ASN A 445 -18.46 13.85 3.60
C ASN A 445 -17.94 15.11 2.88
N SER A 446 -16.69 15.09 2.38
CA SER A 446 -16.15 16.23 1.64
C SER A 446 -16.71 16.29 0.22
N SER A 447 -16.95 17.52 -0.24
CA SER A 447 -17.22 17.76 -1.66
C SER A 447 -15.94 17.50 -2.45
N PRO A 448 -16.00 16.84 -3.63
CA PRO A 448 -14.85 16.68 -4.52
C PRO A 448 -14.49 17.98 -5.24
N MET A 449 -15.30 19.04 -5.11
CA MET A 449 -15.14 20.28 -5.87
C MET A 449 -13.78 20.98 -5.70
N PRO A 450 -13.12 21.02 -4.51
CA PRO A 450 -11.77 21.57 -4.40
C PRO A 450 -10.74 20.80 -5.26
N PHE A 451 -10.82 19.47 -5.28
CA PHE A 451 -9.99 18.62 -6.14
C PHE A 451 -10.30 18.86 -7.62
N VAL A 452 -11.58 18.78 -8.02
CA VAL A 452 -12.03 19.01 -9.41
C VAL A 452 -11.62 20.40 -9.92
N ASN A 453 -11.78 21.44 -9.09
CA ASN A 453 -11.39 22.81 -9.43
C ASN A 453 -9.86 22.94 -9.53
N GLY A 454 -9.09 22.31 -8.63
CA GLY A 454 -7.63 22.29 -8.70
C GLY A 454 -7.09 21.60 -9.95
N ILE A 455 -7.69 20.48 -10.38
CA ILE A 455 -7.33 19.81 -11.64
C ILE A 455 -7.73 20.66 -12.85
N LYS A 456 -8.91 21.29 -12.86
CA LYS A 456 -9.35 22.22 -13.92
C LYS A 456 -8.42 23.42 -14.04
N ALA A 457 -8.11 24.10 -12.93
CA ALA A 457 -7.18 25.22 -12.91
C ALA A 457 -5.77 24.82 -13.40
N ALA A 458 -5.27 23.63 -13.02
CA ALA A 458 -3.99 23.13 -13.52
C ALA A 458 -3.99 22.81 -15.03
N ARG A 459 -5.13 22.40 -15.61
CA ARG A 459 -5.32 22.16 -17.05
C ARG A 459 -5.50 23.47 -17.83
N GLU A 460 -6.22 24.45 -17.28
CA GLU A 460 -6.46 25.76 -17.90
C GLU A 460 -5.23 26.68 -17.85
N LYS A 461 -4.34 26.49 -16.87
CA LYS A 461 -3.10 27.26 -16.68
C LYS A 461 -2.02 26.85 -17.69
N ILE A 462 -2.15 27.36 -18.92
CA ILE A 462 -1.13 27.28 -19.97
C ILE A 462 0.12 28.05 -19.54
N VAL A 463 1.28 27.39 -19.58
CA VAL A 463 2.58 27.90 -19.12
C VAL A 463 3.70 27.76 -20.16
N ALA A 464 3.45 27.07 -21.27
CA ALA A 464 4.36 26.97 -22.40
C ALA A 464 3.60 26.89 -23.72
N LYS A 465 4.14 27.51 -24.79
CA LYS A 465 3.56 27.44 -26.16
C LYS A 465 4.62 27.09 -27.22
N SER A 466 5.85 27.55 -27.04
CA SER A 466 7.02 27.15 -27.82
C SER A 466 7.86 26.07 -27.12
N ASP A 467 8.72 25.38 -27.86
CA ASP A 467 9.63 24.37 -27.28
C ASP A 467 10.73 25.00 -26.41
N GLU A 468 11.03 26.28 -26.64
CA GLU A 468 11.85 27.08 -25.75
C GLU A 468 11.14 27.29 -24.41
N ASP A 469 9.86 27.71 -24.39
CA ASP A 469 9.08 27.82 -23.15
C ASP A 469 9.01 26.48 -22.40
N ARG A 470 8.75 25.38 -23.12
CA ARG A 470 8.64 24.03 -22.53
C ARG A 470 9.93 23.61 -21.85
N SER A 471 11.05 23.91 -22.49
CA SER A 471 12.39 23.71 -21.94
C SER A 471 12.62 24.59 -20.71
N ASP A 472 12.41 25.89 -20.84
CA ASP A 472 12.68 26.88 -19.80
C ASP A 472 11.81 26.69 -18.55
N PHE A 473 10.54 26.30 -18.71
CA PHE A 473 9.60 26.07 -17.62
C PHE A 473 10.11 25.00 -16.64
N LEU A 474 10.67 23.91 -17.16
CA LEU A 474 11.29 22.84 -16.37
C LEU A 474 12.70 23.21 -15.91
N ARG A 475 13.52 23.82 -16.77
CA ARG A 475 14.92 24.19 -16.44
C ARG A 475 14.98 25.22 -15.31
N LYS A 476 14.08 26.21 -15.28
CA LYS A 476 13.92 27.20 -14.20
C LYS A 476 13.46 26.56 -12.87
N ARG A 477 12.99 25.31 -12.89
CA ARG A 477 12.56 24.53 -11.71
C ARG A 477 13.55 23.41 -11.34
N GLY A 478 14.79 23.51 -11.81
CA GLY A 478 15.89 22.63 -11.38
C GLY A 478 16.02 21.31 -12.12
N PHE A 479 15.17 21.01 -13.09
CA PHE A 479 15.29 19.80 -13.91
C PHE A 479 16.54 19.88 -14.80
N SER A 480 17.28 18.77 -14.93
CA SER A 480 18.42 18.66 -15.87
C SER A 480 17.95 18.66 -17.33
N LYS A 481 18.82 19.01 -18.28
CA LYS A 481 18.46 19.00 -19.72
C LYS A 481 17.95 17.62 -20.20
N ALA A 482 18.49 16.53 -19.64
CA ALA A 482 18.07 15.17 -19.95
C ALA A 482 16.70 14.82 -19.34
N GLU A 483 16.41 15.23 -18.11
CA GLU A 483 15.06 15.08 -17.54
C GLU A 483 14.04 15.94 -18.31
N THR A 484 14.37 17.19 -18.62
CA THR A 484 13.51 18.10 -19.41
C THR A 484 13.14 17.48 -20.76
N ALA A 485 14.13 16.95 -21.50
CA ALA A 485 13.88 16.28 -22.77
C ALA A 485 12.97 15.04 -22.60
N LYS A 486 13.30 14.15 -21.65
CA LYS A 486 12.47 12.94 -21.44
C LYS A 486 11.04 13.29 -21.00
N ILE A 487 10.84 14.29 -20.14
CA ILE A 487 9.50 14.70 -19.71
C ILE A 487 8.67 15.19 -20.90
N ILE A 488 9.23 16.04 -21.75
CA ILE A 488 8.54 16.55 -22.96
C ILE A 488 8.25 15.41 -23.94
N GLU A 489 9.20 14.50 -24.16
CA GLU A 489 9.05 13.31 -25.00
C GLU A 489 7.98 12.33 -24.46
N THR A 490 7.93 12.14 -23.14
CA THR A 490 6.94 11.28 -22.48
C THR A 490 5.53 11.84 -22.65
N VAL A 491 5.33 13.15 -22.41
CA VAL A 491 4.03 13.80 -22.65
C VAL A 491 3.64 13.75 -24.13
N LEU A 492 4.58 13.96 -25.05
CA LEU A 492 4.31 13.86 -26.49
C LEU A 492 3.87 12.44 -26.91
N ALA A 493 4.44 11.40 -26.30
CA ALA A 493 4.04 10.01 -26.52
C ALA A 493 2.69 9.66 -25.90
N ASP A 494 2.41 10.13 -24.68
CA ASP A 494 1.21 9.80 -23.91
C ASP A 494 -0.04 10.63 -24.31
N GLU A 495 0.14 11.92 -24.65
CA GLU A 495 -0.96 12.84 -25.04
C GLU A 495 -1.13 13.00 -26.57
N GLY A 496 -0.14 12.57 -27.36
CA GLY A 496 -0.06 12.86 -28.80
C GLY A 496 0.25 14.33 -29.14
N ARG A 497 0.55 15.17 -28.15
CA ARG A 497 0.88 16.60 -28.29
C ARG A 497 1.94 17.02 -27.27
N PRO A 498 2.74 18.07 -27.53
CA PRO A 498 3.66 18.63 -26.53
C PRO A 498 2.93 19.16 -25.27
N PRO A 499 3.60 19.22 -24.11
CA PRO A 499 3.04 19.80 -22.89
C PRO A 499 2.81 21.32 -23.05
N GLU A 500 1.69 21.82 -22.53
CA GLU A 500 1.35 23.26 -22.56
C GLU A 500 0.84 23.76 -21.21
N SER A 501 0.01 22.97 -20.52
CA SER A 501 -0.56 23.28 -19.20
C SER A 501 0.32 22.80 -18.04
N VAL A 502 0.12 23.35 -16.84
CA VAL A 502 0.77 22.84 -15.62
C VAL A 502 0.43 21.36 -15.40
N PHE A 503 -0.81 20.95 -15.69
CA PHE A 503 -1.23 19.55 -15.58
C PHE A 503 -0.42 18.63 -16.51
N ASP A 504 -0.19 19.02 -17.76
CA ASP A 504 0.62 18.22 -18.71
C ASP A 504 2.04 17.97 -18.16
N PHE A 505 2.68 19.01 -17.61
CA PHE A 505 4.00 18.88 -16.99
C PHE A 505 3.97 17.99 -15.73
N VAL A 506 2.94 18.10 -14.88
CA VAL A 506 2.78 17.26 -13.68
C VAL A 506 2.61 15.78 -14.07
N GLN A 507 1.80 15.48 -15.09
CA GLN A 507 1.62 14.11 -15.58
C GLN A 507 2.92 13.57 -16.22
N GLY A 508 3.63 14.38 -17.03
CA GLY A 508 4.94 14.00 -17.56
C GLY A 508 6.01 13.72 -16.50
N ILE A 509 6.04 14.49 -15.41
CA ILE A 509 6.99 14.28 -14.31
C ILE A 509 6.65 12.99 -13.53
N THR A 510 5.36 12.76 -13.22
CA THR A 510 4.94 11.54 -12.50
C THR A 510 5.09 10.28 -13.36
N ALA A 511 4.82 10.36 -14.67
CA ALA A 511 5.13 9.30 -15.63
C ALA A 511 6.63 8.93 -15.59
N VAL A 512 7.53 9.93 -15.73
CA VAL A 512 8.99 9.72 -15.65
C VAL A 512 9.46 9.26 -14.26
N ALA A 513 8.73 9.56 -13.18
CA ALA A 513 9.04 9.10 -11.83
C ALA A 513 8.81 7.59 -11.65
N ARG A 514 7.76 7.02 -12.28
CA ARG A 514 7.43 5.58 -12.20
C ARG A 514 8.56 4.67 -12.70
N ASP A 515 9.32 5.13 -13.69
CA ASP A 515 10.47 4.42 -14.27
C ASP A 515 11.72 4.38 -13.36
N LYS A 516 11.75 5.18 -12.29
CA LYS A 516 12.95 5.30 -11.44
C LYS A 516 13.15 4.03 -10.60
N THR A 517 14.27 3.35 -10.83
CA THR A 517 14.70 2.17 -10.06
C THR A 517 15.16 2.47 -8.63
N HIS A 518 15.14 3.74 -8.21
CA HIS A 518 15.66 4.24 -6.94
C HIS A 518 14.58 5.12 -6.27
N GLN A 519 14.17 4.74 -5.05
CA GLN A 519 12.99 5.31 -4.39
C GLN A 519 13.18 6.77 -3.98
N ASP A 520 14.40 7.17 -3.63
CA ASP A 520 14.80 8.56 -3.40
C ASP A 520 14.67 9.42 -4.66
N ALA A 521 15.19 8.93 -5.80
CA ALA A 521 15.07 9.61 -7.09
C ALA A 521 13.63 9.64 -7.64
N ARG A 522 12.77 8.71 -7.20
CA ARG A 522 11.32 8.72 -7.47
C ARG A 522 10.63 9.80 -6.63
N LEU A 523 10.80 9.74 -5.30
CA LEU A 523 10.17 10.66 -4.35
C LEU A 523 10.55 12.13 -4.58
N ASP A 524 11.77 12.41 -5.05
CA ASP A 524 12.18 13.78 -5.42
C ASP A 524 11.45 14.30 -6.68
N LEU A 525 11.16 13.44 -7.66
CA LEU A 525 10.35 13.82 -8.82
C LEU A 525 8.87 14.00 -8.44
N GLU A 526 8.30 13.08 -7.66
CA GLU A 526 6.93 13.19 -7.14
C GLU A 526 6.78 14.46 -6.28
N GLY A 527 7.74 14.74 -5.40
CA GLY A 527 7.81 15.98 -4.62
C GLY A 527 8.03 17.26 -5.44
N ARG A 528 8.64 17.17 -6.63
CA ARG A 528 8.70 18.28 -7.61
C ARG A 528 7.37 18.45 -8.37
N ALA A 529 6.69 17.36 -8.71
CA ALA A 529 5.37 17.37 -9.36
C ALA A 529 4.28 17.95 -8.43
N LYS A 530 4.24 17.51 -7.16
CA LYS A 530 3.28 18.03 -6.17
C LYS A 530 3.40 19.55 -6.01
N LYS A 531 4.62 20.08 -5.87
CA LYS A 531 4.88 21.53 -5.79
C LYS A 531 4.44 22.32 -7.04
N LEU A 532 4.38 21.67 -8.21
CA LEU A 532 3.85 22.29 -9.43
C LEU A 532 2.33 22.32 -9.41
N LEU A 533 1.67 21.25 -8.98
CA LEU A 533 0.22 21.18 -8.85
C LEU A 533 -0.30 22.14 -7.76
N ASP A 534 0.38 22.18 -6.60
CA ASP A 534 0.09 23.10 -5.49
C ASP A 534 0.26 24.59 -5.89
N GLN A 535 1.04 24.89 -6.94
CA GLN A 535 1.17 26.24 -7.52
C GLN A 535 0.09 26.57 -8.56
N ALA A 536 -0.84 25.67 -8.85
CA ALA A 536 -1.95 25.86 -9.78
C ALA A 536 -3.34 25.71 -9.14
N ARG A 537 -3.40 25.32 -7.87
CA ARG A 537 -4.59 25.29 -7.01
C ARG A 537 -4.88 26.67 -6.39
#